data_AF-C1LSK4-F1
#
_entry.id   AF-C1LSK4-F1
#
_cell.length_a   1.000
_cell.length_b   1.000
_cell.length_c   1.000
_cell.angle_alpha   90.00
_cell.angle_beta   90.00
_cell.angle_gamma   90.00
#
_symmetry.space_group_name_H-M   'P 1'
#
loop_
_entity.id
_entity.type
_entity.pdbx_description
1 polymer ?
#
loop_
_entity_poly.entity_id
_entity_poly.type
_entity_poly.pdbx_seq_one_letter_code
_entity_poly.pdbx_strand_id
1 'polypeptide(L)' 'MVNIPKTRNTFCKSSKCKKHTLHKVTQYKKGKDSLYAQGKRRYDRKQLRWSE' A
#
# COMPACT_ATOMS: atom_id res chain seq x y z
N MET A 1 1.20 6.33 -20.94
CA MET A 1 0.89 7.08 -19.70
C MET A 1 -0.44 7.77 -19.90
N VAL A 2 -1.48 7.40 -19.16
CA VAL A 2 -2.81 8.01 -19.33
C VAL A 2 -2.86 9.31 -18.52
N ASN A 3 -3.36 10.40 -19.11
CA ASN A 3 -3.53 11.67 -18.40
C ASN A 3 -4.70 11.54 -17.41
N ILE A 4 -4.42 11.73 -16.12
CA ILE A 4 -5.40 11.59 -15.03
C ILE A 4 -5.39 12.90 -14.24
N PRO A 5 -6.55 13.48 -13.92
CA PRO A 5 -6.62 14.71 -13.16
C PRO A 5 -6.03 14.52 -11.75
N LYS A 6 -5.31 15.53 -11.27
CA LYS A 6 -4.68 15.51 -9.92
C LYS A 6 -5.70 15.59 -8.79
N THR A 7 -6.95 15.89 -9.10
CA THR A 7 -8.08 15.91 -8.17
C THR A 7 -9.29 15.17 -8.77
N ARG A 8 -10.07 14.50 -7.92
CA ARG A 8 -11.30 13.82 -8.34
C ARG A 8 -12.38 13.96 -7.27
N ASN A 9 -13.59 14.37 -7.67
CA ASN A 9 -14.74 14.34 -6.78
C ASN A 9 -15.29 12.91 -6.70
N THR A 10 -15.20 12.27 -5.54
CA THR A 10 -15.67 10.90 -5.34
C THR A 10 -16.20 10.73 -3.92
N PHE A 11 -17.05 9.72 -3.71
CA PHE A 11 -17.60 9.43 -2.39
C PHE A 11 -16.49 9.02 -1.41
N CYS A 12 -16.40 9.73 -0.28
CA CYS A 12 -15.50 9.37 0.80
C CYS A 12 -16.19 8.39 1.75
N LYS A 13 -15.69 7.14 1.78
CA LYS A 13 -16.20 6.05 2.64
C LYS A 13 -15.86 6.23 4.12
N SER A 14 -15.01 7.19 4.48
CA SER A 14 -14.66 7.47 5.87
C SER A 14 -15.90 7.89 6.66
N SER A 15 -16.02 7.40 7.90
CA SER A 15 -17.15 7.67 8.80
C SER A 15 -17.37 9.16 9.05
N LYS A 16 -16.30 9.97 8.96
CA LYS A 16 -16.31 11.42 9.15
C LYS A 16 -16.83 12.20 7.94
N CYS A 17 -16.78 11.63 6.74
CA CYS A 17 -17.12 12.35 5.50
C CYS A 17 -18.46 11.92 4.94
N LYS A 18 -18.67 10.60 4.72
CA LYS A 18 -19.89 9.98 4.14
C LYS A 18 -20.59 10.80 3.04
N LYS A 19 -19.82 11.51 2.21
CA LYS A 19 -20.29 12.39 1.15
C LYS A 19 -19.25 12.48 0.03
N HIS A 20 -19.66 13.03 -1.11
CA HIS A 20 -18.74 13.31 -2.21
C HIS A 20 -17.85 14.49 -1.85
N THR A 21 -16.54 14.27 -1.91
CA THR A 21 -15.53 15.30 -1.58
C THR A 21 -14.44 15.32 -2.64
N LEU A 22 -13.73 16.43 -2.75
CA LEU A 22 -12.57 16.55 -3.63
C LEU A 22 -11.38 15.79 -3.04
N HIS A 23 -10.89 14.77 -3.75
CA HIS A 23 -9.73 13.98 -3.34
C HIS A 23 -8.51 14.28 -4.20
N LYS A 24 -7.35 14.42 -3.57
CA LYS A 24 -6.07 14.47 -4.28
C LYS A 24 -5.70 13.09 -4.78
N VAL A 25 -5.43 12.98 -6.07
CA VAL A 25 -5.04 11.74 -6.74
C VAL A 25 -3.51 11.65 -6.72
N THR A 26 -2.99 10.53 -6.23
CA THR A 26 -1.57 10.18 -6.27
C THR A 26 -1.40 8.79 -6.86
N GLN A 27 -0.24 8.54 -7.46
CA GLN A 27 0.09 7.20 -7.93
C GLN A 27 0.66 6.39 -6.77
N TYR A 28 0.11 5.19 -6.56
CA TYR A 28 0.67 4.25 -5.60
C TYR A 28 2.06 3.80 -6.05
N LYS A 29 3.00 3.76 -5.10
CA LYS A 29 4.31 3.11 -5.25
C LYS A 29 4.47 2.13 -4.09
N LYS A 30 4.99 0.94 -4.39
CA LYS A 30 5.29 -0.06 -3.35
C LYS A 30 6.37 0.49 -2.41
N GLY A 31 6.13 0.42 -1.10
CA GLY A 31 7.11 0.76 -0.07
C GLY A 31 8.17 -0.33 0.09
N LYS A 32 9.20 -0.06 0.90
CA LYS A 32 10.21 -1.07 1.26
C LYS A 32 9.55 -2.22 2.02
N ASP A 33 9.94 -3.44 1.70
CA ASP A 33 9.46 -4.63 2.40
C ASP A 33 9.97 -4.68 3.85
N SER A 34 9.08 -4.97 4.79
CA SER A 34 9.42 -5.06 6.22
C SER A 34 10.10 -6.40 6.55
N LEU A 35 11.24 -6.35 7.23
CA LEU A 35 11.98 -7.54 7.69
C LEU A 35 11.22 -8.32 8.78
N TYR A 36 10.41 -7.62 9.58
CA TYR A 36 9.70 -8.21 10.72
C TYR A 36 8.37 -8.86 10.34
N ALA A 37 7.94 -8.74 9.08
CA ALA A 37 6.77 -9.44 8.57
C ALA A 37 6.91 -10.95 8.81
N GLN A 38 5.84 -11.60 9.29
CA GLN A 38 5.88 -13.02 9.67
C GLN A 38 6.37 -13.92 8.52
N GLY A 39 5.99 -13.61 7.27
CA GLY A 39 6.44 -14.31 6.08
C GLY A 39 7.94 -14.20 5.85
N LYS A 40 8.51 -13.00 5.98
CA LYS A 40 9.95 -12.76 5.84
C LYS A 40 10.75 -13.45 6.95
N ARG A 41 10.31 -13.31 8.21
CA ARG A 41 10.92 -14.03 9.36
C ARG A 41 10.90 -15.56 9.20
N ARG A 42 9.82 -16.11 8.64
CA ARG A 42 9.72 -17.55 8.34
C ARG A 42 10.72 -17.93 7.24
N TYR A 43 10.79 -17.14 6.17
CA TYR A 43 11.70 -17.40 5.06
C TYR A 43 13.17 -17.34 5.49
N ASP A 44 13.57 -16.32 6.25
CA ASP A 44 14.96 -16.17 6.69
C ASP A 44 15.42 -17.33 7.59
N ARG A 45 14.57 -17.78 8.52
CA ARG A 45 14.87 -19.00 9.32
C ARG A 45 14.98 -20.26 8.47
N LYS A 46 14.13 -20.39 7.44
CA LYS A 46 14.22 -21.51 6.49
C LYS A 46 15.52 -21.48 5.72
N GLN A 47 15.93 -20.30 5.26
CA GLN A 47 17.16 -20.10 4.49
C GLN A 47 18.40 -20.46 5.30
N LEU A 48 18.48 -20.03 6.58
CA LEU A 48 19.60 -20.36 7.47
C LEU A 48 19.78 -21.88 7.70
N ARG A 49 18.67 -22.64 7.74
CA ARG A 49 18.69 -24.11 7.93
C ARG A 49 19.07 -24.88 6.67
N TRP A 50 19.10 -24.23 5.50
CA TRP A 50 19.46 -24.84 4.22
C TRP A 50 20.93 -24.59 3.85
N SER A 51 21.60 -23.67 4.53
CA SER A 51 23.00 -23.29 4.28
C SER A 51 24.01 -24.01 5.20
N GLU A 52 23.54 -24.98 6.00
CA GLU A 52 24.34 -26.04 6.65
C GLU A 52 24.00 -27.37 5.96
#